data_AF-A0A9E5Q0Q2-F1
#
_entry.id   AF-A0A9E5Q0Q2-F1
#
_cell.length_a   1.000
_cell.length_b   1.000
_cell.length_c   1.000
_cell.angle_alpha   90.00
_cell.angle_beta   90.00
_cell.angle_gamma   90.00
#
_symmetry.space_group_name_H-M   'P 1'
#
loop_
_entity.id
_entity.type
_entity.pdbx_description
1 polymer ?
#
loop_
_entity_poly.entity_id
_entity_poly.type
_entity_poly.pdbx_seq_one_letter_code
_entity_poly.pdbx_strand_id
1 'polypeptide(L)'
;MLLAAGCETVTTQPEGAGGVPVSERAPAPATAPETPPAGTQPAVTPRLSAWESLSRAQFSAPPLREDYLLEAAAALLESGEFETAASILTNLNAADMNAATLTKKQLLQARMARREGRHADVVRLLSPVTGLPHQNPAIVAEIYWILAQTLIALERPLEAAKSLVQRDLTISSTGAVLENHQALWNVLDSVDPVELRTALYTNPEPGLSGWLDLALLSREASLDPNRLRAGLDDWLGRYPGHPATETIVALFREPLLAQASAPRRIALLLPLTSVYGQAASAFQAGFLALHEANSDINKPQVALYDVGTEPSLSPIFYRMALDEGADFIVGPLGRQAVEALLQETELAVPTLLLGVTPSISELPAHVVQLGLQPEAEARQAAIRAYRDGKRMAAIVYPQTEWGQRVQSAFVDTWTGIGGIVAAAQSYAPDQSDYSVPIRKLLG
;
A
#
# COMPACT_ATOMS: atom_id res chain seq x y z
N MET A 1 -4.49 -8.84 -25.28
CA MET A 1 -5.25 -7.62 -25.63
C MET A 1 -6.58 -7.74 -24.92
N LEU A 2 -6.82 -6.94 -23.87
CA LEU A 2 -8.06 -6.93 -23.11
C LEU A 2 -8.83 -5.67 -23.53
N LEU A 3 -10.07 -5.85 -23.99
CA LEU A 3 -10.99 -4.79 -24.41
C LEU A 3 -12.12 -4.72 -23.38
N ALA A 4 -12.32 -3.55 -22.77
CA ALA A 4 -13.46 -3.26 -21.89
C ALA A 4 -14.22 -2.07 -22.46
N ALA A 5 -15.55 -2.16 -22.57
CA ALA A 5 -16.41 -1.12 -23.13
C ALA A 5 -17.60 -0.85 -22.18
N GLY A 6 -17.84 0.42 -21.84
CA GLY A 6 -18.99 0.89 -21.07
C GLY A 6 -19.85 1.86 -21.90
N CYS A 7 -21.17 1.80 -21.75
CA CYS A 7 -22.15 2.65 -22.45
C CYS A 7 -22.57 3.86 -21.60
N GLU A 8 -22.83 5.01 -22.25
CA GLU A 8 -23.16 6.29 -21.60
C GLU A 8 -24.47 6.87 -22.15
N THR A 9 -25.24 7.58 -21.31
CA THR A 9 -26.39 8.41 -21.69
C THR A 9 -26.15 9.84 -21.20
N VAL A 10 -26.42 10.83 -22.05
CA VAL A 10 -26.04 12.25 -21.88
C VAL A 10 -27.25 13.09 -21.49
N THR A 11 -27.08 14.04 -20.56
CA THR A 11 -28.03 15.15 -20.37
C THR A 11 -27.25 16.43 -20.04
N THR A 12 -27.56 17.50 -20.77
CA THR A 12 -26.95 18.83 -20.70
C THR A 12 -27.69 19.78 -19.75
N GLN A 13 -26.97 20.69 -19.08
CA GLN A 13 -27.53 21.87 -18.42
C GLN A 13 -26.73 23.14 -18.78
N PRO A 14 -27.37 24.34 -18.80
CA PRO A 14 -26.71 25.61 -19.10
C PRO A 14 -26.43 26.50 -17.85
N GLU A 15 -25.54 27.46 -18.09
CA GLU A 15 -24.89 28.44 -17.22
C GLU A 15 -25.78 29.55 -16.61
N GLY A 16 -25.25 30.25 -15.59
CA GLY A 16 -25.56 31.67 -15.37
C GLY A 16 -25.07 32.30 -14.05
N ALA A 17 -24.01 33.14 -14.15
CA ALA A 17 -23.68 34.43 -13.49
C ALA A 17 -23.75 34.56 -11.93
N GLY A 18 -22.92 35.32 -11.21
CA GLY A 18 -21.92 36.36 -11.49
C GLY A 18 -21.88 37.37 -10.31
N GLY A 19 -20.73 37.97 -9.98
CA GLY A 19 -20.66 39.12 -9.03
C GLY A 19 -19.36 39.27 -8.25
N VAL A 20 -18.77 40.47 -8.27
CA VAL A 20 -17.35 40.80 -7.97
C VAL A 20 -17.25 41.73 -6.70
N PRO A 21 -16.12 42.41 -6.38
CA PRO A 21 -15.22 42.16 -5.24
C PRO A 21 -15.23 43.27 -4.15
N VAL A 22 -14.56 43.05 -3.01
CA VAL A 22 -14.11 44.16 -2.12
C VAL A 22 -12.69 43.91 -1.63
N SER A 23 -11.89 44.97 -1.72
CA SER A 23 -10.49 45.11 -1.33
C SER A 23 -10.42 45.78 0.05
N GLU A 24 -9.60 45.29 0.98
CA GLU A 24 -9.05 46.14 2.03
C GLU A 24 -7.69 45.67 2.56
N ARG A 25 -6.88 46.67 2.92
CA ARG A 25 -5.43 46.65 3.14
C ARG A 25 -5.00 46.09 4.50
N ALA A 26 -3.76 45.61 4.50
CA ALA A 26 -2.96 45.14 5.64
C ALA A 26 -2.61 46.20 6.71
N PRO A 27 -2.20 45.74 7.90
CA PRO A 27 -1.09 46.33 8.65
C PRO A 27 0.05 45.31 8.88
N ALA A 28 1.29 45.81 8.96
CA ALA A 28 2.50 45.08 9.37
C ALA A 28 2.92 45.52 10.80
N PRO A 29 4.01 44.98 11.37
CA PRO A 29 4.23 43.61 11.81
C PRO A 29 4.41 43.55 13.35
N ALA A 30 4.01 42.46 14.00
CA ALA A 30 4.25 42.23 15.43
C ALA A 30 5.21 41.06 15.66
N THR A 31 6.39 41.41 16.18
CA THR A 31 7.34 40.69 17.05
C THR A 31 7.19 39.18 17.25
N ALA A 32 8.31 38.48 17.01
CA ALA A 32 8.54 37.05 17.23
C ALA A 32 8.31 36.59 18.69
N PRO A 33 7.76 35.38 18.91
CA PRO A 33 7.87 34.69 20.19
C PRO A 33 9.12 33.79 20.24
N GLU A 34 9.76 33.83 21.41
CA GLU A 34 10.98 33.12 21.79
C GLU A 34 10.83 31.58 21.71
N THR A 35 11.90 30.93 21.28
CA THR A 35 12.06 29.49 21.16
C THR A 35 12.13 28.82 22.56
N PRO A 36 11.38 27.74 22.83
CA PRO A 36 11.53 26.95 24.05
C PRO A 36 12.88 26.20 24.07
N PRO A 37 13.42 25.85 25.26
CA PRO A 37 14.76 25.28 25.39
C PRO A 37 14.85 23.90 24.74
N ALA A 38 15.98 23.66 24.08
CA ALA A 38 16.31 22.46 23.35
C ALA A 38 16.16 21.20 24.22
N GLY A 39 15.15 20.38 23.88
CA GLY A 39 15.16 18.97 24.25
C GLY A 39 16.35 18.31 23.58
N THR A 40 17.12 17.53 24.34
CA THR A 40 18.22 16.68 23.89
C THR A 40 17.75 15.76 22.77
N GLN A 41 17.94 16.20 21.53
CA GLN A 41 17.93 15.34 20.36
C GLN A 41 19.11 14.35 20.50
N PRO A 42 18.94 13.07 20.12
CA PRO A 42 20.06 12.16 20.02
C PRO A 42 21.11 12.80 19.10
N ALA A 43 22.38 12.76 19.51
CA ALA A 43 23.47 13.43 18.82
C ALA A 43 23.54 12.99 17.35
N VAL A 44 22.93 13.76 16.46
CA VAL A 44 23.18 13.70 15.03
C VAL A 44 24.54 14.34 14.86
N THR A 45 25.60 13.53 14.77
CA THR A 45 26.89 14.03 14.31
C THR A 45 26.66 14.69 12.96
N PRO A 46 26.98 15.99 12.79
CA PRO A 46 26.84 16.65 11.50
C PRO A 46 27.64 15.86 10.47
N ARG A 47 26.98 15.41 9.40
CA ARG A 47 27.67 14.74 8.29
C ARG A 47 28.63 15.74 7.68
N LEU A 48 29.92 15.45 7.74
CA LEU A 48 30.95 16.21 7.06
C LEU A 48 30.72 16.13 5.54
N SER A 49 30.97 17.22 4.84
CA SER A 49 31.05 17.20 3.38
C SER A 49 32.21 16.31 2.93
N ALA A 50 32.14 15.77 1.71
CA ALA A 50 33.21 14.96 1.14
C ALA A 50 34.58 15.65 1.22
N TRP A 51 34.61 16.96 0.96
CA TRP A 51 35.84 17.76 1.01
C TRP A 51 36.40 17.90 2.44
N GLU A 52 35.55 18.11 3.44
CA GLU A 52 35.99 18.19 4.84
C GLU A 52 36.58 16.85 5.31
N SER A 53 35.94 15.72 4.98
CA SER A 53 36.48 14.40 5.31
C SER A 53 37.81 14.12 4.58
N LEU A 54 37.95 14.49 3.30
CA LEU A 54 39.23 14.39 2.58
C LEU A 54 40.32 15.26 3.22
N SER A 55 39.99 16.48 3.64
CA SER A 55 40.92 17.37 4.33
C SER A 55 41.41 16.75 5.64
N ARG A 56 40.50 16.22 6.48
CA ARG A 56 40.86 15.54 7.73
C ARG A 56 41.70 14.29 7.51
N ALA A 57 41.43 13.54 6.44
CA ALA A 57 42.22 12.37 6.09
C ALA A 57 43.69 12.73 5.82
N GLN A 58 43.98 13.86 5.16
CA GLN A 58 45.36 14.28 4.86
C GLN A 58 46.22 14.50 6.12
N PHE A 59 45.60 14.90 7.22
CA PHE A 59 46.28 15.17 8.49
C PHE A 59 46.16 14.03 9.52
N SER A 60 45.67 12.86 9.09
CA SER A 60 45.45 11.70 9.96
C SER A 60 46.35 10.53 9.59
N ALA A 61 46.74 9.75 10.58
CA ALA A 61 47.43 8.47 10.38
C ALA A 61 46.44 7.30 10.37
N PRO A 62 46.81 6.14 9.80
CA PRO A 62 46.00 4.94 9.93
C PRO A 62 45.78 4.49 11.38
N PRO A 63 44.60 3.94 11.74
CA PRO A 63 43.42 3.63 10.91
C PRO A 63 42.41 4.79 10.75
N LEU A 64 42.66 5.93 11.41
CA LEU A 64 41.72 7.07 11.42
C LEU A 64 41.62 7.74 10.05
N ARG A 65 42.74 7.78 9.32
CA ARG A 65 42.79 8.24 7.92
C ARG A 65 41.79 7.48 7.04
N GLU A 66 41.77 6.16 7.13
CA GLU A 66 40.90 5.28 6.35
C GLU A 66 39.44 5.52 6.70
N ASP A 67 39.12 5.79 7.97
CA ASP A 67 37.76 6.14 8.38
C ASP A 67 37.30 7.46 7.73
N TYR A 68 38.13 8.50 7.75
CA TYR A 68 37.83 9.76 7.05
C TYR A 68 37.71 9.59 5.54
N LEU A 69 38.55 8.75 4.92
CA LEU A 69 38.42 8.43 3.49
C LEU A 69 37.11 7.69 3.17
N LEU A 70 36.64 6.82 4.07
CA LEU A 70 35.35 6.15 3.91
C LEU A 70 34.17 7.12 4.11
N GLU A 71 34.27 8.06 5.05
CA GLU A 71 33.28 9.14 5.20
C GLU A 71 33.20 10.00 3.93
N ALA A 72 34.36 10.36 3.36
CA ALA A 72 34.41 11.08 2.10
C ALA A 72 33.76 10.27 0.96
N ALA A 73 34.10 8.98 0.83
CA ALA A 73 33.50 8.10 -0.16
C ALA A 73 31.98 7.97 0.02
N ALA A 74 31.50 7.88 1.26
CA ALA A 74 30.07 7.84 1.56
C ALA A 74 29.36 9.12 1.12
N ALA A 75 29.91 10.29 1.43
CA ALA A 75 29.37 11.58 1.00
C ALA A 75 29.36 11.74 -0.53
N LEU A 76 30.40 11.26 -1.22
CA LEU A 76 30.48 11.27 -2.69
C LEU A 76 29.44 10.34 -3.34
N LEU A 77 29.16 9.18 -2.74
CA LEU A 77 28.09 8.30 -3.21
C LEU A 77 26.71 8.95 -3.08
N GLU A 78 26.50 9.72 -2.00
CA GLU A 78 25.26 10.46 -1.79
C GLU A 78 25.13 11.66 -2.75
N SER A 79 26.23 12.32 -3.10
CA SER A 79 26.23 13.44 -4.07
C SER A 79 26.20 13.00 -5.54
N GLY A 80 26.32 11.70 -5.82
CA GLY A 80 26.32 11.15 -7.17
C GLY A 80 27.68 11.13 -7.87
N GLU A 81 28.77 11.39 -7.16
CA GLU A 81 30.15 11.37 -7.66
C GLU A 81 30.76 9.95 -7.58
N PHE A 82 30.17 9.02 -8.32
CA PHE A 82 30.46 7.59 -8.18
C PHE A 82 31.89 7.19 -8.56
N GLU A 83 32.47 7.79 -9.61
CA GLU A 83 33.83 7.48 -10.07
C GLU A 83 34.88 7.86 -9.02
N THR A 84 34.72 9.04 -8.40
CA THR A 84 35.60 9.50 -7.32
C THR A 84 35.49 8.60 -6.10
N ALA A 85 34.27 8.22 -5.71
CA ALA A 85 34.03 7.28 -4.62
C ALA A 85 34.65 5.90 -4.92
N ALA A 86 34.51 5.40 -6.15
CA ALA A 86 35.10 4.14 -6.61
C ALA A 86 36.63 4.14 -6.45
N SER A 87 37.26 5.23 -6.90
CA SER A 87 38.71 5.42 -6.81
C SER A 87 39.19 5.39 -5.36
N ILE A 88 38.52 6.13 -4.46
CA ILE A 88 38.86 6.12 -3.02
C ILE A 88 38.75 4.69 -2.46
N LEU A 89 37.63 4.00 -2.69
CA LEU A 89 37.40 2.67 -2.14
C LEU A 89 38.38 1.61 -2.66
N THR A 90 38.82 1.73 -3.91
CA THR A 90 39.78 0.81 -4.53
C THR A 90 41.19 1.02 -3.98
N ASN A 91 41.57 2.26 -3.69
CA ASN A 91 42.91 2.63 -3.21
C ASN A 91 43.11 2.41 -1.69
N LEU A 92 42.05 2.15 -0.93
CA LEU A 92 42.15 1.84 0.50
C LEU A 92 42.81 0.47 0.74
N ASN A 93 43.92 0.46 1.48
CA ASN A 93 44.62 -0.75 1.88
C ASN A 93 43.97 -1.40 3.09
N ALA A 94 43.57 -2.68 2.97
CA ALA A 94 42.91 -3.41 4.05
C ALA A 94 43.82 -3.66 5.27
N ALA A 95 45.14 -3.68 5.10
CA ALA A 95 46.09 -3.86 6.21
C ALA A 95 46.10 -2.69 7.20
N ASP A 96 45.63 -1.52 6.76
CA ASP A 96 45.59 -0.28 7.55
C ASP A 96 44.24 -0.10 8.27
N MET A 97 43.33 -1.08 8.20
CA MET A 97 41.94 -0.99 8.66
C MET A 97 41.67 -1.94 9.83
N ASN A 98 40.84 -1.49 10.78
CA ASN A 98 40.26 -2.40 11.78
C ASN A 98 38.96 -3.07 11.24
N ALA A 99 38.39 -4.00 11.99
CA ALA A 99 37.19 -4.74 11.57
C ALA A 99 35.98 -3.84 11.26
N ALA A 100 35.78 -2.76 12.03
CA ALA A 100 34.69 -1.82 11.82
C ALA A 100 34.90 -1.00 10.52
N THR A 101 36.11 -0.50 10.30
CA THR A 101 36.48 0.23 9.08
C THR A 101 36.40 -0.67 7.84
N LEU A 102 36.80 -1.94 7.95
CA LEU A 102 36.64 -2.93 6.88
C LEU A 102 35.16 -3.18 6.54
N THR A 103 34.31 -3.32 7.56
CA THR A 103 32.86 -3.48 7.39
C THR A 103 32.25 -2.27 6.67
N LYS A 104 32.62 -1.04 7.07
CA LYS A 104 32.21 0.19 6.38
C LYS A 104 32.65 0.19 4.91
N LYS A 105 33.90 -0.19 4.62
CA LYS A 105 34.40 -0.33 3.24
C LYS A 105 33.55 -1.30 2.41
N GLN A 106 33.28 -2.49 2.94
CA GLN A 106 32.48 -3.50 2.26
C GLN A 106 31.03 -3.03 2.04
N LEU A 107 30.44 -2.32 3.01
CA LEU A 107 29.12 -1.70 2.86
C LEU A 107 29.10 -0.68 1.71
N LEU A 108 30.08 0.22 1.61
CA LEU A 108 30.14 1.20 0.52
C LEU A 108 30.38 0.54 -0.84
N GLN A 109 31.25 -0.47 -0.91
CA GLN A 109 31.46 -1.27 -2.12
C GLN A 109 30.17 -2.02 -2.54
N ALA A 110 29.41 -2.53 -1.57
CA ALA A 110 28.14 -3.19 -1.83
C ALA A 110 27.08 -2.20 -2.32
N ARG A 111 27.00 -0.99 -1.76
CA ARG A 111 26.10 0.08 -2.25
C ARG A 111 26.41 0.42 -3.72
N MET A 112 27.69 0.51 -4.09
CA MET A 112 28.10 0.69 -5.49
C MET A 112 27.69 -0.49 -6.38
N ALA A 113 28.01 -1.72 -5.97
CA ALA A 113 27.64 -2.93 -6.72
C ALA A 113 26.12 -3.03 -6.94
N ARG A 114 25.32 -2.66 -5.93
CA ARG A 114 23.86 -2.61 -6.03
C ARG A 114 23.38 -1.62 -7.08
N ARG A 115 23.97 -0.43 -7.13
CA ARG A 115 23.66 0.59 -8.15
C ARG A 115 23.93 0.07 -9.56
N GLU A 116 24.99 -0.71 -9.74
CA GLU A 116 25.38 -1.30 -11.02
C GLU A 116 24.61 -2.59 -11.37
N GLY A 117 23.65 -3.02 -10.54
CA GLY A 117 22.91 -4.26 -10.75
C GLY A 117 23.71 -5.54 -10.46
N ARG A 118 24.90 -5.43 -9.87
CA ARG A 118 25.77 -6.57 -9.52
C ARG A 118 25.34 -7.21 -8.19
N HIS A 119 24.12 -7.76 -8.17
CA HIS A 119 23.51 -8.33 -6.96
C HIS A 119 24.33 -9.46 -6.30
N ALA A 120 24.97 -10.32 -7.09
CA ALA A 120 25.82 -11.39 -6.55
C ALA A 120 27.03 -10.85 -5.76
N ASP A 121 27.63 -9.74 -6.21
CA ASP A 121 28.72 -9.10 -5.50
C ASP A 121 28.28 -8.48 -4.17
N VAL A 122 27.07 -7.91 -4.12
CA VAL A 122 26.48 -7.39 -2.88
C VAL A 122 26.41 -8.49 -1.81
N VAL A 123 25.84 -9.65 -2.17
CA VAL A 123 25.73 -10.79 -1.24
C VAL A 123 27.12 -11.28 -0.80
N ARG A 124 28.06 -11.42 -1.74
CA ARG A 124 29.44 -11.85 -1.45
C ARG A 124 30.19 -10.88 -0.51
N LEU A 125 29.96 -9.58 -0.66
CA LEU A 125 30.59 -8.55 0.16
C LEU A 125 29.99 -8.47 1.57
N LEU A 126 28.66 -8.64 1.69
CA LEU A 126 27.92 -8.36 2.92
C LEU A 126 27.64 -9.58 3.79
N SER A 127 27.46 -10.77 3.23
CA SER A 127 27.13 -11.96 4.03
C SER A 127 28.21 -12.33 5.07
N PRO A 128 29.52 -12.18 4.80
CA PRO A 128 30.55 -12.54 5.79
C PRO A 128 30.66 -11.57 6.97
N VAL A 129 30.19 -10.32 6.82
CA VAL A 129 30.41 -9.28 7.84
C VAL A 129 29.34 -9.23 8.92
N THR A 130 28.17 -9.80 8.68
CA THR A 130 27.03 -9.77 9.61
C THR A 130 27.28 -10.53 10.93
N GLY A 131 28.24 -11.46 10.94
CA GLY A 131 28.60 -12.26 12.12
C GLY A 131 29.79 -11.72 12.93
N LEU A 132 30.34 -10.54 12.60
CA LEU A 132 31.51 -10.01 13.29
C LEU A 132 31.13 -9.35 14.62
N PRO A 133 31.91 -9.55 15.71
CA PRO A 133 31.62 -8.97 17.01
C PRO A 133 31.85 -7.44 17.05
N HIS A 134 31.20 -6.76 18.01
CA HIS A 134 31.37 -5.32 18.31
C HIS A 134 31.06 -4.35 17.16
N GLN A 135 30.19 -4.74 16.22
CA GLN A 135 29.74 -3.83 15.18
C GLN A 135 28.68 -2.83 15.67
N ASN A 136 28.61 -1.68 15.01
CA ASN A 136 27.58 -0.68 15.27
C ASN A 136 26.21 -1.24 14.82
N PRO A 137 25.21 -1.35 15.71
CA PRO A 137 23.89 -1.90 15.39
C PRO A 137 23.21 -1.25 14.18
N ALA A 138 23.39 0.06 13.99
CA ALA A 138 22.82 0.78 12.84
C ALA A 138 23.43 0.32 11.51
N ILE A 139 24.75 0.04 11.48
CA ILE A 139 25.44 -0.48 10.29
C ILE A 139 24.95 -1.91 10.00
N VAL A 140 24.82 -2.74 11.04
CA VAL A 140 24.34 -4.12 10.89
C VAL A 140 22.89 -4.14 10.38
N ALA A 141 22.02 -3.30 10.94
CA ALA A 141 20.64 -3.13 10.49
C ALA A 141 20.57 -2.76 9.00
N GLU A 142 21.44 -1.85 8.56
CA GLU A 142 21.51 -1.46 7.16
C GLU A 142 22.02 -2.59 6.26
N ILE A 143 23.05 -3.33 6.69
CA ILE A 143 23.58 -4.46 5.95
C ILE A 143 22.49 -5.51 5.71
N TYR A 144 21.74 -5.88 6.75
CA TYR A 144 20.63 -6.83 6.61
C TYR A 144 19.51 -6.31 5.72
N TRP A 145 19.21 -5.01 5.76
CA TRP A 145 18.25 -4.38 4.85
C TRP A 145 18.70 -4.50 3.38
N ILE A 146 19.96 -4.18 3.08
CA ILE A 146 20.52 -4.29 1.73
C ILE A 146 20.55 -5.74 1.25
N LEU A 147 20.95 -6.67 2.13
CA LEU A 147 20.92 -8.11 1.84
C LEU A 147 19.51 -8.58 1.51
N ALA A 148 18.52 -8.24 2.32
CA ALA A 148 17.13 -8.61 2.07
C ALA A 148 16.63 -8.12 0.71
N GLN A 149 16.81 -6.84 0.40
CA GLN A 149 16.42 -6.26 -0.90
C GLN A 149 17.13 -6.94 -2.09
N THR A 150 18.41 -7.27 -1.91
CA THR A 150 19.21 -7.93 -2.96
C THR A 150 18.77 -9.39 -3.15
N LEU A 151 18.47 -10.10 -2.06
CA LEU A 151 18.01 -11.49 -2.10
C LEU A 151 16.61 -11.60 -2.71
N ILE A 152 15.73 -10.62 -2.48
CA ILE A 152 14.45 -10.50 -3.20
C ILE A 152 14.69 -10.36 -4.71
N ALA A 153 15.60 -9.47 -5.13
CA ALA A 153 15.92 -9.29 -6.54
C ALA A 153 16.57 -10.52 -7.20
N LEU A 154 17.19 -11.39 -6.39
CA LEU A 154 17.75 -12.67 -6.82
C LEU A 154 16.76 -13.85 -6.71
N GLU A 155 15.48 -13.58 -6.43
CA GLU A 155 14.44 -14.61 -6.26
C GLU A 155 14.77 -15.63 -5.15
N ARG A 156 15.38 -15.16 -4.06
CA ARG A 156 15.74 -15.95 -2.86
C ARG A 156 14.96 -15.46 -1.63
N PRO A 157 13.63 -15.60 -1.61
CA PRO A 157 12.76 -14.96 -0.62
C PRO A 157 12.99 -15.47 0.81
N LEU A 158 13.21 -16.77 1.02
CA LEU A 158 13.45 -17.30 2.37
C LEU A 158 14.74 -16.76 2.99
N GLU A 159 15.78 -16.53 2.20
CA GLU A 159 17.03 -15.92 2.68
C GLU A 159 16.87 -14.42 2.93
N ALA A 160 16.05 -13.74 2.13
CA ALA A 160 15.67 -12.37 2.39
C ALA A 160 14.90 -12.26 3.72
N ALA A 161 13.95 -13.16 3.96
CA ALA A 161 13.19 -13.23 5.22
C ALA A 161 14.12 -13.45 6.42
N LYS A 162 15.10 -14.37 6.31
CA LYS A 162 16.14 -14.54 7.33
C LYS A 162 16.89 -13.25 7.62
N SER A 163 17.29 -12.51 6.58
CA SER A 163 17.99 -11.23 6.75
C SER A 163 17.13 -10.20 7.50
N LEU A 164 15.83 -10.13 7.21
CA LEU A 164 14.90 -9.22 7.89
C LEU A 164 14.64 -9.61 9.35
N VAL A 165 14.57 -10.91 9.66
CA VAL A 165 14.52 -11.39 11.06
C VAL A 165 15.77 -10.98 11.83
N GLN A 166 16.95 -11.06 11.21
CA GLN A 166 18.19 -10.62 11.85
C GLN A 166 18.26 -9.09 12.01
N ARG A 167 17.76 -8.33 11.03
CA ARG A 167 17.61 -6.87 11.15
C ARG A 167 16.75 -6.50 12.36
N ASP A 168 15.69 -7.26 12.61
CA ASP A 168 14.74 -7.00 13.70
C ASP A 168 15.41 -6.93 15.08
N LEU A 169 16.43 -7.77 15.29
CA LEU A 169 17.23 -7.81 16.53
C LEU A 169 18.13 -6.58 16.74
N THR A 170 18.32 -5.76 15.71
CA THR A 170 19.28 -4.63 15.70
C THR A 170 18.62 -3.25 15.69
N ILE A 171 17.32 -3.21 15.37
CA ILE A 171 16.53 -1.98 15.30
C ILE A 171 15.70 -1.79 16.57
N SER A 172 15.34 -0.55 16.88
CA SER A 172 14.55 -0.24 18.08
C SER A 172 13.52 0.87 17.90
N SER A 173 13.59 1.65 16.82
CA SER A 173 12.59 2.68 16.56
C SER A 173 11.31 2.03 16.03
N THR A 174 10.16 2.47 16.56
CA THR A 174 8.84 1.94 16.18
C THR A 174 8.61 1.98 14.66
N GLY A 175 9.05 3.06 13.99
CA GLY A 175 8.95 3.18 12.54
C GLY A 175 9.81 2.17 11.77
N ALA A 176 11.07 1.95 12.19
CA ALA A 176 11.94 0.98 11.52
C ALA A 176 11.47 -0.46 11.74
N VAL A 177 10.95 -0.77 12.93
CA VAL A 177 10.38 -2.08 13.26
C VAL A 177 9.15 -2.36 12.39
N LEU A 178 8.23 -1.39 12.29
CA LEU A 178 7.05 -1.53 11.45
C LEU A 178 7.43 -1.74 9.97
N GLU A 179 8.35 -0.93 9.44
CA GLU A 179 8.88 -1.09 8.08
C GLU A 179 9.50 -2.49 7.87
N ASN A 180 10.28 -2.96 8.85
CA ASN A 180 10.91 -4.28 8.81
C ASN A 180 9.86 -5.40 8.74
N HIS A 181 8.87 -5.36 9.64
CA HIS A 181 7.80 -6.36 9.72
C HIS A 181 6.95 -6.38 8.46
N GLN A 182 6.64 -5.21 7.87
CA GLN A 182 5.92 -5.12 6.60
C GLN A 182 6.73 -5.71 5.45
N ALA A 183 8.02 -5.38 5.34
CA ALA A 183 8.89 -5.97 4.33
C ALA A 183 8.98 -7.49 4.47
N LEU A 184 9.14 -7.99 5.70
CA LEU A 184 9.21 -9.41 6.01
C LEU A 184 7.91 -10.12 5.64
N TRP A 185 6.77 -9.54 6.01
CA TRP A 185 5.46 -10.07 5.66
C TRP A 185 5.25 -10.13 4.14
N ASN A 186 5.59 -9.07 3.40
CA ASN A 186 5.45 -9.03 1.94
C ASN A 186 6.31 -10.11 1.26
N VAL A 187 7.51 -10.36 1.78
CA VAL A 187 8.36 -11.45 1.29
C VAL A 187 7.69 -12.80 1.53
N LEU A 188 7.27 -13.08 2.76
CA LEU A 188 6.70 -14.39 3.11
C LEU A 188 5.35 -14.65 2.46
N ASP A 189 4.53 -13.61 2.29
CA ASP A 189 3.28 -13.72 1.54
C ASP A 189 3.56 -14.18 0.10
N SER A 190 4.64 -13.70 -0.54
CA SER A 190 4.97 -14.11 -1.91
C SER A 190 5.46 -15.56 -2.08
N VAL A 191 5.78 -16.26 -1.00
CA VAL A 191 6.32 -17.64 -1.04
C VAL A 191 5.19 -18.66 -1.12
N ASP A 192 5.39 -19.74 -1.88
CA ASP A 192 4.42 -20.82 -2.00
C ASP A 192 4.23 -21.56 -0.65
N PRO A 193 2.99 -21.93 -0.27
CA PRO A 193 2.72 -22.64 0.98
C PRO A 193 3.53 -23.94 1.16
N VAL A 194 3.83 -24.68 0.08
CA VAL A 194 4.64 -25.91 0.16
C VAL A 194 6.08 -25.58 0.52
N GLU A 195 6.62 -24.50 -0.03
CA GLU A 195 7.98 -24.02 0.28
C GLU A 195 8.06 -23.51 1.72
N LEU A 196 7.08 -22.72 2.18
CA LEU A 196 6.97 -22.26 3.57
C LEU A 196 6.92 -23.45 4.54
N ARG A 197 6.09 -24.46 4.24
CA ARG A 197 5.95 -25.69 5.02
C ARG A 197 7.27 -26.44 5.10
N THR A 198 7.96 -26.57 3.97
CA THR A 198 9.27 -27.25 3.88
C THR A 198 10.30 -26.51 4.72
N ALA A 199 10.36 -25.17 4.63
CA ALA A 199 11.26 -24.34 5.41
C ALA A 199 11.02 -24.48 6.92
N LEU A 200 9.76 -24.51 7.35
CA LEU A 200 9.38 -24.68 8.76
C LEU A 200 9.87 -26.02 9.35
N TYR A 201 9.85 -27.10 8.56
CA TYR A 201 10.30 -28.42 9.01
C TYR A 201 11.81 -28.65 8.89
N THR A 202 12.45 -28.12 7.85
CA THR A 202 13.84 -28.44 7.53
C THR A 202 14.85 -27.44 8.11
N ASN A 203 14.43 -26.20 8.38
CA ASN A 203 15.32 -25.14 8.83
C ASN A 203 14.63 -24.18 9.82
N PRO A 204 14.29 -24.65 11.04
CA PRO A 204 13.63 -23.84 12.05
C PRO A 204 14.64 -22.88 12.70
N GLU A 205 15.09 -21.87 11.96
CA GLU A 205 15.89 -20.77 12.51
C GLU A 205 15.11 -20.10 13.67
N PRO A 206 15.73 -19.92 14.85
CA PRO A 206 15.11 -19.19 15.94
C PRO A 206 14.66 -17.81 15.46
N GLY A 207 13.39 -17.48 15.69
CA GLY A 207 12.78 -16.22 15.27
C GLY A 207 12.08 -16.26 13.91
N LEU A 208 12.51 -17.08 12.94
CA LEU A 208 11.82 -17.17 11.63
C LEU A 208 10.62 -18.13 11.66
N SER A 209 10.67 -19.19 12.48
CA SER A 209 9.61 -20.20 12.53
C SER A 209 8.22 -19.62 12.82
N GLY A 210 8.12 -18.64 13.73
CA GLY A 210 6.84 -17.98 14.03
C GLY A 210 6.29 -17.19 12.84
N TRP A 211 7.16 -16.50 12.10
CA TRP A 211 6.79 -15.80 10.88
C TRP A 211 6.33 -16.74 9.75
N LEU A 212 7.04 -17.86 9.53
CA LEU A 212 6.67 -18.86 8.53
C LEU A 212 5.32 -19.49 8.85
N ASP A 213 5.10 -19.86 10.10
CA ASP A 213 3.86 -20.46 10.55
C ASP A 213 2.68 -19.49 10.46
N LEU A 214 2.90 -18.20 10.79
CA LEU A 214 1.89 -17.15 10.61
C LEU A 214 1.53 -16.96 9.12
N ALA A 215 2.53 -16.96 8.24
CA ALA A 215 2.32 -16.85 6.79
C ALA A 215 1.50 -18.04 6.26
N LEU A 216 1.85 -19.27 6.65
CA LEU A 216 1.09 -20.48 6.33
C LEU A 216 -0.36 -20.40 6.81
N LEU A 217 -0.57 -20.03 8.08
CA LEU A 217 -1.90 -19.87 8.65
C LEU A 217 -2.74 -18.88 7.83
N SER A 218 -2.16 -17.71 7.51
CA SER A 218 -2.87 -16.68 6.74
C SER A 218 -3.30 -17.17 5.36
N ARG A 219 -2.47 -18.00 4.69
CA ARG A 219 -2.77 -18.58 3.38
C ARG A 219 -3.85 -19.65 3.47
N GLU A 220 -3.71 -20.58 4.40
CA GLU A 220 -4.62 -21.74 4.55
C GLU A 220 -6.00 -21.36 5.10
N ALA A 221 -6.09 -20.28 5.89
CA ALA A 221 -7.33 -19.81 6.50
C ALA A 221 -7.90 -18.53 5.84
N SER A 222 -7.33 -18.09 4.71
CA SER A 222 -7.69 -16.83 4.03
C SER A 222 -9.18 -16.67 3.70
N LEU A 223 -9.90 -17.78 3.48
CA LEU A 223 -11.33 -17.79 3.12
C LEU A 223 -12.26 -18.14 4.29
N ASP A 224 -11.72 -18.48 5.46
CA ASP A 224 -12.50 -18.91 6.62
C ASP A 224 -12.10 -18.09 7.87
N PRO A 225 -12.86 -17.02 8.19
CA PRO A 225 -12.60 -16.17 9.35
C PRO A 225 -12.57 -16.92 10.68
N ASN A 226 -13.39 -17.96 10.85
CA ASN A 226 -13.43 -18.73 12.09
C ASN A 226 -12.17 -19.58 12.24
N ARG A 227 -11.72 -20.21 11.15
CA ARG A 227 -10.46 -20.96 11.13
C ARG A 227 -9.27 -20.03 11.34
N LEU A 228 -9.27 -18.84 10.74
CA LEU A 228 -8.22 -17.84 10.94
C LEU A 228 -8.16 -17.40 12.40
N ARG A 229 -9.30 -17.07 13.01
CA ARG A 229 -9.39 -16.69 14.42
C ARG A 229 -8.83 -17.78 15.34
N ALA A 230 -9.32 -19.01 15.20
CA ALA A 230 -8.85 -20.13 16.01
C ALA A 230 -7.35 -20.41 15.81
N GLY A 231 -6.86 -20.31 14.58
CA GLY A 231 -5.44 -20.48 14.27
C GLY A 231 -4.56 -19.37 14.84
N LEU A 232 -5.04 -18.11 14.84
CA LEU A 232 -4.30 -17.00 15.45
C LEU A 232 -4.21 -17.15 16.98
N ASP A 233 -5.28 -17.62 17.62
CA ASP A 233 -5.29 -17.90 19.07
C ASP A 233 -4.29 -19.02 19.42
N ASP A 234 -4.24 -20.09 18.62
CA ASP A 234 -3.24 -21.15 18.77
C ASP A 234 -1.81 -20.65 18.52
N TRP A 235 -1.62 -19.86 17.45
CA TRP A 235 -0.31 -19.28 17.12
C TRP A 235 0.22 -18.39 18.25
N LEU A 236 -0.62 -17.55 18.86
CA LEU A 236 -0.25 -16.72 20.01
C LEU A 236 0.11 -17.54 21.25
N GLY A 237 -0.53 -18.70 21.42
CA GLY A 237 -0.17 -19.67 22.46
C GLY A 237 1.20 -20.33 22.22
N ARG A 238 1.55 -20.62 20.96
CA ARG A 238 2.82 -21.26 20.58
C ARG A 238 4.01 -20.29 20.51
N TYR A 239 3.77 -19.02 20.17
CA TYR A 239 4.82 -18.00 20.04
C TYR A 239 4.58 -16.79 20.96
N PRO A 240 4.61 -16.98 22.30
CA PRO A 240 4.39 -15.88 23.23
C PRO A 240 5.46 -14.80 23.09
N GLY A 241 5.04 -13.53 22.98
CA GLY A 241 5.94 -12.38 22.86
C GLY A 241 6.61 -12.22 21.48
N HIS A 242 6.12 -12.89 20.45
CA HIS A 242 6.68 -12.80 19.11
C HIS A 242 6.50 -11.38 18.51
N PRO A 243 7.53 -10.79 17.85
CA PRO A 243 7.48 -9.42 17.30
C PRO A 243 6.30 -9.13 16.36
N ALA A 244 5.86 -10.15 15.61
CA ALA A 244 4.71 -10.03 14.71
C ALA A 244 3.36 -9.73 15.40
N THR A 245 3.26 -9.90 16.72
CA THR A 245 1.99 -9.80 17.46
C THR A 245 1.37 -8.41 17.35
N GLU A 246 2.16 -7.37 17.64
CA GLU A 246 1.69 -5.98 17.68
C GLU A 246 1.58 -5.34 16.29
N THR A 247 2.14 -5.97 15.26
CA THR A 247 2.09 -5.45 13.89
C THR A 247 1.20 -6.30 13.00
N ILE A 248 1.63 -7.50 12.64
CA ILE A 248 0.98 -8.29 11.60
C ILE A 248 -0.25 -9.02 12.15
N VAL A 249 -0.18 -9.62 13.33
CA VAL A 249 -1.34 -10.30 13.93
C VAL A 249 -2.47 -9.31 14.23
N ALA A 250 -2.13 -8.10 14.67
CA ALA A 250 -3.10 -7.02 14.88
C ALA A 250 -3.90 -6.71 13.59
N LEU A 251 -3.26 -6.68 12.42
CA LEU A 251 -3.93 -6.47 11.12
C LEU A 251 -4.98 -7.53 10.81
N PHE A 252 -4.79 -8.78 11.25
CA PHE A 252 -5.77 -9.85 11.06
C PHE A 252 -6.86 -9.86 12.13
N ARG A 253 -6.53 -9.46 13.37
CA ARG A 253 -7.48 -9.48 14.48
C ARG A 253 -8.54 -8.38 14.39
N GLU A 254 -8.18 -7.18 13.94
CA GLU A 254 -9.13 -6.06 13.84
C GLU A 254 -10.38 -6.43 12.99
N PRO A 255 -10.26 -6.98 11.76
CA PRO A 255 -11.42 -7.45 11.00
C PRO A 255 -12.18 -8.61 11.64
N LEU A 256 -11.50 -9.47 12.40
CA LEU A 256 -12.13 -10.61 13.09
C LEU A 256 -12.94 -10.16 14.32
N LEU A 257 -12.46 -9.14 15.03
CA LEU A 257 -13.19 -8.50 16.13
C LEU A 257 -14.41 -7.74 15.59
N ALA A 258 -14.28 -7.08 14.44
CA ALA A 258 -15.42 -6.49 13.74
C ALA A 258 -16.46 -7.55 13.33
N GLN A 259 -16.03 -8.73 12.90
CA GLN A 259 -16.92 -9.86 12.57
C GLN A 259 -17.59 -10.51 13.80
N ALA A 260 -17.04 -10.37 15.01
CA ALA A 260 -17.75 -10.75 16.23
C ALA A 260 -19.03 -9.92 16.45
N SER A 261 -19.17 -8.80 15.72
CA SER A 261 -20.37 -7.99 15.58
C SER A 261 -21.08 -8.23 14.25
N ALA A 262 -21.09 -9.48 13.75
CA ALA A 262 -21.85 -9.84 12.56
C ALA A 262 -23.32 -9.37 12.72
N PRO A 263 -23.90 -8.72 11.69
CA PRO A 263 -25.23 -8.17 11.82
C PRO A 263 -26.24 -9.27 12.05
N ARG A 264 -27.22 -9.01 12.91
CA ARG A 264 -28.37 -9.89 13.12
C ARG A 264 -29.52 -9.52 12.20
N ARG A 265 -29.62 -8.25 11.80
CA ARG A 265 -30.69 -7.75 10.93
C ARG A 265 -30.15 -6.73 9.93
N ILE A 266 -30.11 -7.14 8.67
CA ILE A 266 -29.72 -6.32 7.53
C ILE A 266 -30.95 -5.71 6.88
N ALA A 267 -30.97 -4.39 6.68
CA ALA A 267 -31.94 -3.72 5.83
C ALA A 267 -31.35 -3.40 4.45
N LEU A 268 -32.06 -3.78 3.39
CA LEU A 268 -31.72 -3.46 2.00
C LEU A 268 -32.60 -2.32 1.50
N LEU A 269 -32.02 -1.15 1.25
CA LEU A 269 -32.70 0.05 0.76
C LEU A 269 -32.43 0.15 -0.74
N LEU A 270 -33.39 -0.31 -1.55
CA LEU A 270 -33.21 -0.45 -2.99
C LEU A 270 -34.37 0.24 -3.73
N PRO A 271 -34.12 1.02 -4.79
CA PRO A 271 -35.17 1.75 -5.50
C PRO A 271 -35.80 0.87 -6.59
N LEU A 272 -36.49 -0.20 -6.19
CA LEU A 272 -36.98 -1.26 -7.07
C LEU A 272 -38.03 -0.78 -8.07
N THR A 273 -38.84 0.21 -7.67
CA THR A 273 -39.86 0.84 -8.54
C THR A 273 -39.37 2.09 -9.26
N SER A 274 -38.07 2.37 -9.25
CA SER A 274 -37.47 3.55 -9.89
C SER A 274 -36.90 3.29 -11.29
N VAL A 275 -36.30 4.33 -11.90
CA VAL A 275 -35.46 4.22 -13.10
C VAL A 275 -34.25 3.28 -12.91
N TYR A 276 -33.81 3.07 -11.68
CA TYR A 276 -32.74 2.13 -11.32
C TYR A 276 -33.27 0.73 -10.97
N GLY A 277 -34.57 0.47 -11.14
CA GLY A 277 -35.23 -0.77 -10.71
C GLY A 277 -34.59 -2.04 -11.26
N GLN A 278 -34.08 -2.03 -12.50
CA GLN A 278 -33.37 -3.17 -13.07
C GLN A 278 -32.05 -3.46 -12.33
N ALA A 279 -31.24 -2.44 -12.07
CA ALA A 279 -29.98 -2.59 -11.33
C ALA A 279 -30.24 -2.98 -9.87
N ALA A 280 -31.25 -2.38 -9.24
CA ALA A 280 -31.71 -2.70 -7.90
C ALA A 280 -32.16 -4.17 -7.79
N SER A 281 -32.95 -4.65 -8.76
CA SER A 281 -33.40 -6.05 -8.81
C SER A 281 -32.23 -7.03 -8.99
N ALA A 282 -31.26 -6.69 -9.84
CA ALA A 282 -30.07 -7.51 -10.03
C ALA A 282 -29.22 -7.60 -8.75
N PHE A 283 -29.01 -6.48 -8.06
CA PHE A 283 -28.31 -6.45 -6.77
C PHE A 283 -29.06 -7.28 -5.72
N GLN A 284 -30.37 -7.09 -5.60
CA GLN A 284 -31.23 -7.86 -4.70
C GLN A 284 -31.10 -9.37 -4.96
N ALA A 285 -31.21 -9.79 -6.23
CA ALA A 285 -31.13 -11.20 -6.59
C ALA A 285 -29.78 -11.81 -6.22
N GLY A 286 -28.66 -11.13 -6.51
CA GLY A 286 -27.33 -11.58 -6.13
C GLY A 286 -27.14 -11.66 -4.61
N PHE A 287 -27.62 -10.64 -3.88
CA PHE A 287 -27.55 -10.59 -2.42
C PHE A 287 -28.33 -11.75 -1.79
N LEU A 288 -29.57 -11.97 -2.22
CA LEU A 288 -30.43 -13.05 -1.71
C LEU A 288 -29.87 -14.43 -2.07
N ALA A 289 -29.34 -14.61 -3.28
CA ALA A 289 -28.72 -15.89 -3.66
C ALA A 289 -27.53 -16.26 -2.75
N LEU A 290 -26.67 -15.29 -2.42
CA LEU A 290 -25.56 -15.51 -1.48
C LEU A 290 -26.05 -15.74 -0.04
N HIS A 291 -27.09 -15.01 0.37
CA HIS A 291 -27.71 -15.18 1.69
C HIS A 291 -28.37 -16.58 1.85
N GLU A 292 -29.01 -17.08 0.80
CA GLU A 292 -29.62 -18.40 0.75
C GLU A 292 -28.57 -19.52 0.75
N ALA A 293 -27.46 -19.33 0.01
CA ALA A 293 -26.33 -20.26 0.00
C ALA A 293 -25.60 -20.35 1.35
N ASN A 294 -25.73 -19.33 2.21
CA ASN A 294 -25.18 -19.37 3.56
C ASN A 294 -25.98 -20.37 4.44
N SER A 295 -25.33 -21.45 4.84
CA SER A 295 -25.89 -22.51 5.69
C SER A 295 -25.78 -22.22 7.20
N ASP A 296 -25.20 -21.10 7.60
CA ASP A 296 -25.09 -20.73 9.01
C ASP A 296 -26.48 -20.53 9.63
N ILE A 297 -26.73 -21.21 10.75
CA ILE A 297 -27.97 -21.09 11.52
C ILE A 297 -28.14 -19.69 12.13
N ASN A 298 -27.04 -18.96 12.33
CA ASN A 298 -27.01 -17.60 12.85
C ASN A 298 -26.94 -16.54 11.76
N LYS A 299 -27.21 -16.89 10.49
CA LYS A 299 -27.18 -15.91 9.40
C LYS A 299 -28.17 -14.75 9.65
N PRO A 300 -27.82 -13.51 9.23
CA PRO A 300 -28.65 -12.32 9.46
C PRO A 300 -30.05 -12.45 8.88
N GLN A 301 -31.06 -11.90 9.54
CA GLN A 301 -32.34 -11.64 8.92
C GLN A 301 -32.19 -10.50 7.91
N VAL A 302 -32.82 -10.61 6.73
CA VAL A 302 -32.77 -9.59 5.68
C VAL A 302 -34.16 -9.01 5.48
N ALA A 303 -34.29 -7.69 5.64
CA ALA A 303 -35.50 -6.92 5.34
C ALA A 303 -35.28 -6.04 4.11
N LEU A 304 -36.27 -5.95 3.23
CA LEU A 304 -36.19 -5.20 1.98
C LEU A 304 -37.11 -3.98 2.03
N TYR A 305 -36.57 -2.82 1.69
CA TYR A 305 -37.27 -1.56 1.61
C TYR A 305 -37.14 -1.01 0.19
N ASP A 306 -38.27 -0.95 -0.52
CA ASP A 306 -38.33 -0.25 -1.79
C ASP A 306 -38.38 1.26 -1.52
N VAL A 307 -37.29 1.97 -1.79
CA VAL A 307 -37.22 3.42 -1.57
C VAL A 307 -37.96 4.22 -2.65
N GLY A 308 -38.45 3.57 -3.71
CA GLY A 308 -39.26 4.19 -4.74
C GLY A 308 -38.49 5.10 -5.70
N THR A 309 -39.22 6.01 -6.34
CA THR A 309 -38.70 6.90 -7.39
C THR A 309 -38.01 8.16 -6.85
N GLU A 310 -38.27 8.54 -5.60
CA GLU A 310 -37.84 9.82 -5.01
C GLU A 310 -36.61 9.62 -4.11
N PRO A 311 -35.41 10.03 -4.54
CA PRO A 311 -34.18 9.82 -3.76
C PRO A 311 -34.18 10.53 -2.40
N SER A 312 -34.91 11.64 -2.28
CA SER A 312 -35.08 12.43 -1.05
C SER A 312 -35.78 11.68 0.08
N LEU A 313 -36.44 10.55 -0.21
CA LEU A 313 -37.06 9.71 0.81
C LEU A 313 -36.05 8.78 1.51
N SER A 314 -34.82 8.67 1.03
CA SER A 314 -33.80 7.76 1.57
C SER A 314 -33.56 7.91 3.09
N PRO A 315 -33.47 9.15 3.66
CA PRO A 315 -33.44 9.36 5.11
C PRO A 315 -34.59 8.70 5.89
N ILE A 316 -35.80 8.74 5.32
CA ILE A 316 -37.01 8.20 5.96
C ILE A 316 -36.95 6.68 6.01
N PHE A 317 -36.60 6.04 4.89
CA PHE A 317 -36.44 4.58 4.84
C PHE A 317 -35.29 4.09 5.73
N TYR A 318 -34.21 4.87 5.83
CA TYR A 318 -33.12 4.57 6.77
C TYR A 318 -33.60 4.59 8.22
N ARG A 319 -34.36 5.63 8.62
CA ARG A 319 -34.92 5.72 9.97
C ARG A 319 -35.88 4.57 10.26
N MET A 320 -36.77 4.25 9.32
CA MET A 320 -37.69 3.14 9.45
C MET A 320 -36.97 1.80 9.65
N ALA A 321 -35.90 1.55 8.89
CA ALA A 321 -35.06 0.37 9.06
C ALA A 321 -34.43 0.30 10.48
N LEU A 322 -33.95 1.42 11.01
CA LEU A 322 -33.43 1.49 12.38
C LEU A 322 -34.49 1.21 13.43
N ASP A 323 -35.69 1.80 13.28
CA ASP A 323 -36.80 1.61 14.21
C ASP A 323 -37.29 0.15 14.20
N GLU A 324 -37.19 -0.53 13.06
CA GLU A 324 -37.42 -1.96 12.91
C GLU A 324 -36.23 -2.83 13.35
N GLY A 325 -35.18 -2.22 13.93
CA GLY A 325 -34.07 -2.92 14.57
C GLY A 325 -32.99 -3.41 13.62
N ALA A 326 -32.85 -2.81 12.44
CA ALA A 326 -31.69 -3.06 11.58
C ALA A 326 -30.40 -2.62 12.29
N ASP A 327 -29.45 -3.54 12.42
CA ASP A 327 -28.11 -3.27 12.97
C ASP A 327 -27.04 -3.14 11.87
N PHE A 328 -27.45 -3.30 10.61
CA PHE A 328 -26.65 -3.02 9.42
C PHE A 328 -27.54 -2.63 8.26
N ILE A 329 -27.13 -1.62 7.49
CA ILE A 329 -27.93 -1.10 6.38
C ILE A 329 -27.13 -1.14 5.09
N VAL A 330 -27.71 -1.71 4.03
CA VAL A 330 -27.15 -1.69 2.67
C VAL A 330 -28.03 -0.81 1.80
N GLY A 331 -27.42 0.22 1.21
CA GLY A 331 -28.08 1.22 0.41
C GLY A 331 -28.08 2.60 1.08
N PRO A 332 -28.75 3.58 0.45
CA PRO A 332 -29.55 3.44 -0.76
C PRO A 332 -28.68 3.24 -2.02
N LEU A 333 -29.30 2.78 -3.10
CA LEU A 333 -28.68 2.67 -4.42
C LEU A 333 -28.88 3.96 -5.22
N GLY A 334 -27.78 4.49 -5.75
CA GLY A 334 -27.77 5.66 -6.62
C GLY A 334 -27.20 6.90 -5.95
N ARG A 335 -26.49 7.72 -6.74
CA ARG A 335 -25.74 8.89 -6.24
C ARG A 335 -26.63 9.89 -5.49
N GLN A 336 -27.78 10.26 -6.08
CA GLN A 336 -28.69 11.25 -5.50
C GLN A 336 -29.29 10.76 -4.18
N ALA A 337 -29.59 9.46 -4.08
CA ALA A 337 -30.14 8.85 -2.87
C ALA A 337 -29.11 8.82 -1.73
N VAL A 338 -27.86 8.48 -2.07
CA VAL A 338 -26.73 8.52 -1.13
C VAL A 338 -26.47 9.95 -0.64
N GLU A 339 -26.50 10.94 -1.55
CA GLU A 339 -26.33 12.35 -1.18
C GLU A 339 -27.44 12.84 -0.26
N ALA A 340 -28.71 12.54 -0.58
CA ALA A 340 -29.84 12.89 0.27
C ALA A 340 -29.73 12.26 1.67
N LEU A 341 -29.34 10.97 1.74
CA LEU A 341 -29.15 10.30 3.02
C LEU A 341 -28.06 10.97 3.88
N LEU A 342 -26.89 11.23 3.29
CA LEU A 342 -25.74 11.75 4.01
C LEU A 342 -25.89 13.22 4.42
N GLN A 343 -26.73 14.00 3.73
CA GLN A 343 -27.02 15.40 4.11
C GLN A 343 -27.97 15.50 5.30
N GLU A 344 -28.93 14.59 5.41
CA GLU A 344 -30.03 14.72 6.38
C GLU A 344 -29.94 13.75 7.57
N THR A 345 -29.06 12.74 7.50
CA THR A 345 -29.02 11.66 8.50
C THR A 345 -27.60 11.34 8.95
N GLU A 346 -27.41 11.36 10.27
CA GLU A 346 -26.25 10.73 10.89
C GLU A 346 -26.42 9.20 10.91
N LEU A 347 -25.47 8.49 10.30
CA LEU A 347 -25.55 7.04 10.14
C LEU A 347 -25.15 6.33 11.43
N ALA A 348 -26.15 5.90 12.21
CA ALA A 348 -25.97 5.34 13.55
C ALA A 348 -25.47 3.88 13.57
N VAL A 349 -25.69 3.14 12.48
CA VAL A 349 -25.27 1.74 12.33
C VAL A 349 -24.32 1.60 11.15
N PRO A 350 -23.49 0.54 11.12
CA PRO A 350 -22.66 0.25 9.96
C PRO A 350 -23.49 0.24 8.67
N THR A 351 -23.07 1.04 7.69
CA THR A 351 -23.86 1.31 6.48
C THR A 351 -23.00 1.15 5.23
N LEU A 352 -23.43 0.30 4.30
CA LEU A 352 -22.83 0.11 2.99
C LEU A 352 -23.65 0.86 1.94
N LEU A 353 -23.18 2.03 1.52
CA LEU A 353 -23.84 2.88 0.52
C LEU A 353 -23.59 2.32 -0.89
N LEU A 354 -24.64 2.18 -1.70
CA LEU A 354 -24.54 1.66 -3.07
C LEU A 354 -24.42 2.79 -4.08
N GLY A 355 -23.37 3.58 -3.90
CA GLY A 355 -23.04 4.75 -4.71
C GLY A 355 -21.87 5.51 -4.09
N VAL A 356 -21.19 6.32 -4.92
CA VAL A 356 -20.08 7.18 -4.48
C VAL A 356 -20.46 8.62 -4.78
N THR A 357 -20.24 9.50 -3.81
CA THR A 357 -20.38 10.96 -3.96
C THR A 357 -19.08 11.67 -3.57
N PRO A 358 -18.58 12.61 -4.39
CA PRO A 358 -17.41 13.40 -4.06
C PRO A 358 -17.70 14.51 -3.03
N SER A 359 -18.98 14.75 -2.74
CA SER A 359 -19.44 15.88 -1.93
C SER A 359 -19.06 15.77 -0.45
N ILE A 360 -18.60 14.59 0.00
CA ILE A 360 -18.26 14.34 1.40
C ILE A 360 -16.87 13.73 1.46
N SER A 361 -15.93 14.51 2.00
CA SER A 361 -14.51 14.14 2.03
C SER A 361 -14.14 13.18 3.16
N GLU A 362 -14.94 13.11 4.23
CA GLU A 362 -14.69 12.24 5.38
C GLU A 362 -15.99 11.56 5.82
N LEU A 363 -15.99 10.23 5.81
CA LEU A 363 -17.08 9.41 6.33
C LEU A 363 -16.64 8.72 7.62
N PRO A 364 -17.57 8.45 8.55
CA PRO A 364 -17.27 7.62 9.71
C PRO A 364 -16.74 6.24 9.28
N ALA A 365 -15.85 5.65 10.08
CA ALA A 365 -15.19 4.37 9.75
C ALA A 365 -16.16 3.20 9.52
N HIS A 366 -17.36 3.24 10.10
CA HIS A 366 -18.42 2.24 9.92
C HIS A 366 -19.29 2.48 8.67
N VAL A 367 -18.99 3.50 7.87
CA VAL A 367 -19.71 3.82 6.63
C VAL A 367 -18.79 3.56 5.45
N VAL A 368 -19.23 2.69 4.54
CA VAL A 368 -18.46 2.30 3.36
C VAL A 368 -19.27 2.63 2.12
N GLN A 369 -18.62 3.23 1.12
CA GLN A 369 -19.21 3.44 -0.20
C GLN A 369 -18.77 2.33 -1.15
N LEU A 370 -19.74 1.70 -1.79
CA LEU A 370 -19.55 0.76 -2.89
C LEU A 370 -20.10 1.38 -4.16
N GLY A 371 -19.21 1.80 -5.04
CA GLY A 371 -19.56 2.26 -6.38
C GLY A 371 -18.82 1.46 -7.44
N LEU A 372 -19.51 1.17 -8.53
CA LEU A 372 -18.90 0.72 -9.78
C LEU A 372 -18.30 1.94 -10.49
N GLN A 373 -17.27 2.55 -9.88
CA GLN A 373 -16.58 3.66 -10.50
C GLN A 373 -15.66 3.13 -11.60
N PRO A 374 -15.91 3.48 -12.87
CA PRO A 374 -15.14 2.98 -14.00
C PRO A 374 -13.67 3.47 -13.92
N GLU A 375 -13.41 4.60 -13.26
CA GLU A 375 -12.06 5.07 -12.95
C GLU A 375 -11.33 4.11 -12.00
N ALA A 376 -12.01 3.56 -11.00
CA ALA A 376 -11.41 2.59 -10.07
C ALA A 376 -11.07 1.27 -10.78
N GLU A 377 -11.93 0.79 -11.68
CA GLU A 377 -11.64 -0.36 -12.53
C GLU A 377 -10.45 -0.11 -13.45
N ALA A 378 -10.34 1.09 -14.03
CA ALA A 378 -9.20 1.49 -14.86
C ALA A 378 -7.87 1.44 -14.08
N ARG A 379 -7.86 1.93 -12.84
CA ARG A 379 -6.69 1.82 -11.94
C ARG A 379 -6.33 0.37 -11.64
N GLN A 380 -7.32 -0.46 -11.33
CA GLN A 380 -7.11 -1.88 -11.06
C GLN A 380 -6.58 -2.63 -12.29
N ALA A 381 -7.09 -2.32 -13.49
CA ALA A 381 -6.61 -2.88 -14.74
C ALA A 381 -5.14 -2.52 -15.00
N ALA A 382 -4.74 -1.26 -14.74
CA ALA A 382 -3.35 -0.82 -14.85
C ALA A 382 -2.43 -1.59 -13.88
N ILE A 383 -2.80 -1.67 -12.60
CA ILE A 383 -2.03 -2.39 -11.57
C ILE A 383 -1.90 -3.87 -11.95
N ARG A 384 -3.01 -4.50 -12.37
CA ARG A 384 -3.02 -5.91 -12.77
C ARG A 384 -2.10 -6.16 -13.97
N ALA A 385 -2.24 -5.38 -15.03
CA ALA A 385 -1.40 -5.53 -16.23
C ALA A 385 0.10 -5.38 -15.91
N TYR A 386 0.45 -4.47 -15.00
CA TYR A 386 1.84 -4.27 -14.59
C TYR A 386 2.37 -5.45 -13.78
N ARG A 387 1.56 -5.98 -12.85
CA ARG A 387 1.87 -7.21 -12.10
C ARG A 387 2.02 -8.42 -13.01
N ASP A 388 1.25 -8.49 -14.10
CA ASP A 388 1.37 -9.51 -15.15
C ASP A 388 2.60 -9.28 -16.08
N GLY A 389 3.55 -8.41 -15.70
CA GLY A 389 4.80 -8.18 -16.42
C GLY A 389 4.71 -7.26 -17.62
N LYS A 390 3.55 -6.62 -17.89
CA LYS A 390 3.41 -5.66 -18.99
C LYS A 390 4.06 -4.33 -18.59
N ARG A 391 4.71 -3.67 -19.55
CA ARG A 391 5.41 -2.39 -19.34
C ARG A 391 5.03 -1.31 -20.35
N MET A 392 4.39 -1.69 -21.44
CA MET A 392 3.84 -0.78 -22.44
C MET A 392 2.34 -0.99 -22.56
N ALA A 393 1.57 0.10 -22.60
CA ALA A 393 0.11 0.06 -22.76
C ALA A 393 -0.32 0.88 -23.98
N ALA A 394 -1.25 0.34 -24.76
CA ALA A 394 -2.01 1.08 -25.76
C ALA A 394 -3.45 1.22 -25.26
N ILE A 395 -4.01 2.43 -25.35
CA ILE A 395 -5.29 2.78 -24.72
C ILE A 395 -6.30 3.16 -25.80
N VAL A 396 -7.49 2.56 -25.76
CA VAL A 396 -8.64 2.91 -26.60
C VAL A 396 -9.76 3.35 -25.68
N TYR A 397 -10.37 4.50 -25.94
CA TYR A 397 -11.43 5.06 -25.09
C TYR A 397 -12.48 5.83 -25.90
N PRO A 398 -13.75 5.91 -25.48
CA PRO A 398 -14.73 6.72 -26.20
C PRO A 398 -14.43 8.20 -25.98
N GLN A 399 -14.72 9.02 -27.00
CA GLN A 399 -14.57 10.47 -26.95
C GLN A 399 -15.75 11.11 -26.20
N THR A 400 -15.87 10.78 -24.92
CA THR A 400 -16.86 11.34 -24.00
C THR A 400 -16.18 11.77 -22.71
N GLU A 401 -16.86 12.58 -21.89
CA GLU A 401 -16.32 12.96 -20.58
C GLU A 401 -16.06 11.74 -19.70
N TRP A 402 -16.94 10.74 -19.73
CA TRP A 402 -16.71 9.44 -19.08
C TRP A 402 -15.43 8.76 -19.58
N GLY A 403 -15.27 8.63 -20.91
CA GLY A 403 -14.11 7.98 -21.49
C GLY A 403 -12.79 8.68 -21.15
N GLN A 404 -12.79 10.00 -21.09
CA GLN A 404 -11.63 10.81 -20.68
C GLN A 404 -11.26 10.58 -19.22
N ARG A 405 -12.23 10.55 -18.29
CA ARG A 405 -11.95 10.27 -16.86
C ARG A 405 -11.35 8.89 -16.65
N VAL A 406 -11.92 7.87 -17.31
CA VAL A 406 -11.44 6.49 -17.25
C VAL A 406 -10.01 6.38 -17.80
N GLN A 407 -9.75 7.02 -18.94
CA GLN A 407 -8.43 7.05 -19.56
C GLN A 407 -7.40 7.76 -18.67
N SER A 408 -7.74 8.92 -18.09
CA SER A 408 -6.84 9.63 -17.17
C SER A 408 -6.48 8.75 -15.97
N ALA A 409 -7.50 8.15 -15.32
CA ALA A 409 -7.29 7.28 -14.16
C ALA A 409 -6.35 6.08 -14.47
N PHE A 410 -6.47 5.49 -15.66
CA PHE A 410 -5.55 4.45 -16.12
C PHE A 410 -4.13 5.00 -16.31
N VAL A 411 -3.98 6.10 -17.05
CA VAL A 411 -2.66 6.68 -17.39
C VAL A 411 -1.90 7.12 -16.14
N ASP A 412 -2.56 7.81 -15.22
CA ASP A 412 -1.95 8.32 -13.99
C ASP A 412 -1.41 7.15 -13.15
N THR A 413 -2.20 6.08 -13.02
CA THR A 413 -1.78 4.87 -12.30
C THR A 413 -0.66 4.13 -13.02
N TRP A 414 -0.80 3.92 -14.34
CA TRP A 414 0.14 3.17 -15.15
C TRP A 414 1.52 3.83 -15.18
N THR A 415 1.57 5.14 -15.37
CA THR A 415 2.82 5.91 -15.37
C THR A 415 3.41 6.03 -13.96
N GLY A 416 2.56 6.20 -12.94
CA GLY A 416 2.98 6.24 -11.53
C GLY A 416 3.66 4.95 -11.07
N ILE A 417 3.26 3.79 -11.59
CA ILE A 417 3.91 2.49 -11.30
C ILE A 417 5.05 2.14 -12.26
N GLY A 418 5.49 3.08 -13.12
CA GLY A 418 6.64 2.91 -14.01
C GLY A 418 6.32 2.32 -15.39
N GLY A 419 5.05 2.22 -15.75
CA GLY A 419 4.61 1.81 -17.09
C GLY A 419 4.69 2.95 -18.11
N ILE A 420 4.89 2.59 -19.38
CA ILE A 420 4.95 3.53 -20.52
C ILE A 420 3.64 3.46 -21.30
N VAL A 421 3.03 4.60 -21.58
CA VAL A 421 1.88 4.67 -22.51
C VAL A 421 2.45 4.77 -23.92
N ALA A 422 2.29 3.70 -24.71
CA ALA A 422 2.79 3.62 -26.07
C ALA A 422 1.95 4.47 -27.03
N ALA A 423 0.63 4.43 -26.87
CA ALA A 423 -0.31 5.25 -27.63
C ALA A 423 -1.68 5.29 -26.94
N ALA A 424 -2.44 6.36 -27.16
CA ALA A 424 -3.80 6.51 -26.67
C ALA A 424 -4.68 7.10 -27.78
N GLN A 425 -5.81 6.46 -28.08
CA GLN A 425 -6.67 6.85 -29.19
C GLN A 425 -8.13 6.85 -28.77
N SER A 426 -8.80 7.98 -29.00
CA SER A 426 -10.24 8.09 -28.81
C SER A 426 -11.02 7.55 -30.02
N TYR A 427 -12.24 7.08 -29.78
CA TYR A 427 -13.23 6.73 -30.82
C TYR A 427 -14.57 7.42 -30.56
N ALA A 428 -15.35 7.66 -31.61
CA ALA A 428 -16.69 8.25 -31.45
C ALA A 428 -17.69 7.17 -30.97
N PRO A 429 -18.55 7.42 -29.96
CA PRO A 429 -19.42 6.39 -29.36
C PRO A 429 -20.41 5.72 -30.33
N ASP A 430 -20.74 6.41 -31.42
CA ASP A 430 -21.66 5.96 -32.48
C ASP A 430 -20.95 5.19 -33.61
N GLN A 431 -19.65 4.98 -33.50
CA GLN A 431 -18.83 4.33 -34.51
C GLN A 431 -18.79 2.81 -34.31
N SER A 432 -19.27 2.05 -35.30
CA SER A 432 -19.26 0.57 -35.28
C SER A 432 -17.94 -0.04 -35.81
N ASP A 433 -17.08 0.75 -36.43
CA ASP A 433 -15.78 0.31 -36.98
C ASP A 433 -14.60 0.92 -36.21
N TYR A 434 -13.99 0.09 -35.36
CA TYR A 434 -12.82 0.43 -34.54
C TYR A 434 -11.48 0.17 -35.24
N SER A 435 -11.51 -0.26 -36.51
CA SER A 435 -10.30 -0.62 -37.28
C SER A 435 -9.37 0.58 -37.47
N VAL A 436 -9.92 1.78 -37.63
CA VAL A 436 -9.15 3.02 -37.85
C VAL A 436 -8.40 3.46 -36.57
N PRO A 437 -9.05 3.54 -35.39
CA PRO A 437 -8.36 3.74 -34.12
C PRO A 437 -7.26 2.71 -33.84
N ILE A 438 -7.53 1.43 -34.09
CA ILE A 438 -6.59 0.33 -33.82
C ILE A 438 -5.38 0.38 -34.75
N ARG A 439 -5.56 0.68 -36.05
CA ARG A 439 -4.45 0.88 -36.99
C ARG A 439 -3.56 2.04 -36.57
N LYS A 440 -4.14 3.16 -36.15
CA LYS A 440 -3.37 4.32 -35.65
C LYS A 440 -2.57 4.03 -34.37
N LEU A 441 -3.05 3.11 -33.52
CA LEU A 441 -2.34 2.70 -32.30
C LEU A 441 -1.14 1.76 -32.57
N LEU A 442 -1.17 1.01 -33.68
CA LEU A 442 -0.17 -0.01 -33.99
C LEU A 442 0.93 0.45 -34.95
N GLY A 443 0.77 1.64 -35.56
CA GLY A 443 1.68 2.18 -36.58
C GLY A 443 1.22 1.86 -37.99
#